data_AF-A0A538KG70-F1
#
_entry.id   AF-A0A538KG70-F1
#
_cell.length_a   1.000
_cell.length_b   1.000
_cell.length_c   1.000
_cell.angle_alpha   90.00
_cell.angle_beta   90.00
_cell.angle_gamma   90.00
#
_symmetry.space_group_name_H-M   'P 1'
#
loop_
_entity.id
_entity.type
_entity.pdbx_description
1 polymer ?
#
loop_
_entity_poly.entity_id
_entity_poly.type
_entity_poly.pdbx_seq_one_letter_code
_entity_poly.pdbx_strand_id
1 'polypeptide(L)'
;MPKLCQITVPGLEVRTDWRLVHDRLLDEFPDVTDVLATTMPATILITYRRSVDPDAWLAVISETVEASRGVMGVWSRGIPRRALP
;
A
#
# COMPACT_ATOMS: atom_id res chain seq x y z
N MET A 1 14.53 11.37 -15.01
CA MET A 1 14.21 10.01 -15.47
C MET A 1 13.59 9.26 -14.31
N PRO A 2 12.42 8.61 -14.49
CA PRO A 2 11.83 7.79 -13.44
C PRO A 2 12.76 6.60 -13.13
N LYS A 3 12.89 6.27 -11.85
CA LYS A 3 13.62 5.11 -11.34
C LYS A 3 12.62 4.01 -11.01
N LEU A 4 13.10 2.77 -11.04
CA LEU A 4 12.33 1.58 -10.72
C LEU A 4 12.88 0.97 -9.43
N CYS A 5 11.99 0.60 -8.52
CA CYS A 5 12.29 -0.20 -7.34
C CYS A 5 11.43 -1.46 -7.37
N GLN A 6 12.03 -2.62 -7.11
CA GLN A 6 11.31 -3.86 -6.95
C GLN A 6 11.26 -4.19 -5.47
N ILE A 7 10.06 -4.41 -4.94
CA ILE A 7 9.85 -4.76 -3.54
C ILE A 7 9.13 -6.09 -3.44
N THR A 8 9.70 -6.99 -2.65
CA THR A 8 9.09 -8.26 -2.28
C THR A 8 8.37 -8.09 -0.94
N VAL A 9 7.07 -8.28 -0.96
CA VAL A 9 6.18 -8.11 0.19
C VAL A 9 5.59 -9.47 0.55
N PRO A 10 6.12 -10.15 1.58
CA PRO A 10 5.63 -11.47 1.95
C PRO A 10 4.14 -11.39 2.33
N GLY A 11 3.35 -12.26 1.71
CA GLY A 11 1.90 -12.27 1.89
C GLY A 11 1.14 -11.29 1.02
N LEU A 12 1.75 -10.48 0.16
CA LEU A 12 0.96 -9.66 -0.77
C LEU A 12 0.22 -10.54 -1.79
N GLU A 13 -1.11 -10.46 -1.81
CA GLU A 13 -1.91 -11.03 -2.89
C GLU A 13 -2.15 -9.97 -3.97
N VAL A 14 -1.30 -9.94 -5.00
CA VAL A 14 -1.34 -8.96 -6.09
C VAL A 14 -2.72 -8.85 -6.76
N ARG A 15 -3.54 -9.91 -6.75
CA ARG A 15 -4.89 -9.87 -7.34
C ARG A 15 -5.91 -9.09 -6.50
N THR A 16 -5.71 -9.04 -5.19
CA THR A 16 -6.69 -8.52 -4.23
C THR A 16 -6.19 -7.22 -3.60
N ASP A 17 -4.94 -7.21 -3.16
CA ASP A 17 -4.36 -6.11 -2.39
C ASP A 17 -3.69 -5.05 -3.26
N TRP A 18 -3.29 -5.38 -4.50
CA TRP A 18 -2.53 -4.45 -5.35
C TRP A 18 -3.23 -3.11 -5.54
N ARG A 19 -4.55 -3.12 -5.72
CA ARG A 19 -5.30 -1.88 -5.96
C ARG A 19 -5.30 -0.97 -4.73
N LEU A 20 -5.46 -1.54 -3.54
CA LEU A 20 -5.39 -0.79 -2.28
C LEU A 20 -3.98 -0.24 -2.04
N VAL A 21 -2.97 -1.07 -2.30
CA VAL A 21 -1.55 -0.70 -2.20
C VAL A 21 -1.18 0.39 -3.21
N HIS A 22 -1.69 0.30 -4.44
CA HIS A 22 -1.49 1.29 -5.51
C HIS A 22 -2.07 2.64 -5.12
N ASP A 23 -3.37 2.69 -4.78
CA ASP A 23 -4.05 3.92 -4.36
C ASP A 23 -3.34 4.54 -3.15
N ARG A 24 -2.99 3.74 -2.13
CA ARG A 24 -2.38 4.24 -0.90
C ARG A 24 -0.95 4.74 -1.09
N LEU A 25 -0.13 4.05 -1.90
CA LEU A 25 1.22 4.53 -2.21
C LEU A 25 1.19 5.84 -3.01
N LEU A 26 0.25 5.99 -3.94
CA LEU A 26 0.09 7.23 -4.70
C LEU A 26 -0.46 8.39 -3.85
N ASP A 27 -1.31 8.09 -2.87
CA ASP A 27 -1.85 9.08 -1.92
C ASP A 27 -0.81 9.53 -0.89
N GLU A 28 -0.08 8.59 -0.28
CA GLU A 28 0.91 8.88 0.76
C GLU A 28 2.25 9.40 0.19
N PHE A 29 2.62 9.01 -1.03
CA PHE A 29 3.92 9.36 -1.62
C PHE A 29 3.78 10.05 -3.00
N PRO A 30 3.80 11.39 -3.07
CA PRO A 30 3.67 12.12 -4.34
C PRO A 30 4.87 11.94 -5.29
N ASP A 31 6.00 11.42 -4.80
CA ASP A 31 7.17 11.08 -5.62
C ASP A 31 7.03 9.72 -6.32
N VAL A 32 6.10 8.86 -5.87
CA VAL A 32 5.71 7.64 -6.56
C VAL A 32 4.90 8.04 -7.77
N THR A 33 5.35 7.59 -8.94
CA THR A 33 4.72 7.90 -10.22
C THR A 33 3.69 6.84 -10.59
N ASP A 34 3.98 5.58 -10.28
CA ASP A 34 3.08 4.45 -10.56
C ASP A 34 3.54 3.17 -9.84
N VAL A 35 2.62 2.25 -9.60
CA VAL A 35 2.87 0.96 -8.96
C VAL A 35 2.37 -0.18 -9.86
N LEU A 36 3.29 -0.96 -10.41
CA LEU A 36 3.00 -2.02 -11.37
C LEU A 36 2.89 -3.37 -10.65
N ALA A 37 1.80 -4.07 -10.93
CA ALA A 37 1.65 -5.48 -10.57
C ALA A 37 2.65 -6.31 -11.36
N THR A 38 3.34 -7.23 -10.69
CA THR A 38 4.25 -8.17 -11.37
C THR A 38 3.60 -9.55 -11.47
N THR A 39 4.10 -10.35 -12.42
CA THR A 39 3.76 -11.78 -12.51
C THR A 39 4.47 -12.62 -11.45
N MET A 40 5.44 -12.04 -10.73
CA MET A 40 6.10 -12.68 -9.60
C MET A 40 5.19 -12.60 -8.37
N PRO A 41 4.99 -13.71 -7.65
CA PRO A 41 4.17 -13.69 -6.44
C PRO A 41 4.80 -12.77 -5.40
N ALA A 42 3.94 -12.12 -4.61
CA ALA A 42 4.39 -11.27 -3.50
C ALA A 42 5.37 -10.15 -3.92
N THR A 43 5.35 -9.73 -5.20
CA THR A 43 6.30 -8.73 -5.72
C THR A 43 5.58 -7.63 -6.47
N ILE A 44 5.95 -6.38 -6.20
CA ILE A 44 5.48 -5.19 -6.93
C ILE A 44 6.65 -4.36 -7.42
N LEU A 45 6.40 -3.63 -8.50
CA LEU A 45 7.34 -2.66 -9.06
C LEU A 45 6.83 -1.26 -8.80
N ILE A 46 7.66 -0.40 -8.23
CA ILE A 46 7.34 0.98 -7.93
C ILE A 46 8.19 1.87 -8.83
N THR A 47 7.53 2.75 -9.57
CA THR A 47 8.20 3.80 -10.35
C THR A 47 8.16 5.11 -9.57
N TYR A 48 9.28 5.84 -9.55
CA TYR A 48 9.40 7.04 -8.72
C TYR A 48 10.37 8.07 -9.33
N ARG A 49 10.24 9.34 -8.95
CA ARG A 49 11.05 10.44 -9.53
C ARG A 49 12.25 10.88 -8.68
N ARG A 50 12.13 10.87 -7.35
CA ARG A 50 13.20 11.29 -6.40
C ARG A 50 13.60 10.15 -5.48
N SER A 51 14.78 10.23 -4.84
CA SER A 51 15.15 9.22 -3.85
C SER A 51 14.12 9.19 -2.72
N VAL A 52 13.46 8.05 -2.58
CA VAL A 52 12.54 7.76 -1.48
C VAL A 52 13.02 6.47 -0.83
N ASP A 53 12.67 6.30 0.44
CA ASP A 53 13.08 5.18 1.27
C ASP A 53 12.23 3.93 0.98
N PRO A 54 12.82 2.87 0.38
CA PRO A 54 12.09 1.64 0.09
C PRO A 54 11.54 0.96 1.35
N ASP A 55 12.18 1.16 2.51
CA ASP A 55 11.72 0.64 3.79
C ASP A 55 10.40 1.32 4.23
N ALA A 56 10.26 2.63 3.98
CA ALA A 56 9.02 3.35 4.26
C ALA A 56 7.86 2.86 3.38
N TRP A 57 8.14 2.56 2.10
CA TRP A 57 7.15 1.96 1.21
C TRP A 57 6.75 0.56 1.69
N LEU A 58 7.72 -0.29 2.03
CA LEU A 58 7.45 -1.63 2.54
C LEU A 58 6.57 -1.60 3.79
N ALA A 59 6.79 -0.65 4.70
CA ALA A 59 5.97 -0.47 5.90
C ALA A 59 4.52 -0.15 5.56
N VAL A 60 4.27 0.82 4.67
CA VAL A 60 2.92 1.21 4.22
C VAL A 60 2.22 0.07 3.50
N ILE A 61 2.93 -0.63 2.61
CA ILE A 61 2.37 -1.78 1.88
C ILE A 61 1.99 -2.89 2.87
N SER A 62 2.87 -3.18 3.83
CA SER A 62 2.61 -4.21 4.85
C SER A 62 1.42 -3.83 5.72
N GLU A 63 1.33 -2.58 6.19
CA GLU A 63 0.16 -2.11 6.92
C GLU A 63 -1.13 -2.24 6.10
N THR A 64 -1.07 -1.92 4.80
CA THR A 64 -2.23 -2.02 3.90
C THR A 64 -2.67 -3.47 3.69
N VAL A 65 -1.74 -4.40 3.53
CA VAL A 65 -2.03 -5.85 3.40
C VAL A 65 -2.62 -6.38 4.70
N GLU A 66 -2.04 -6.04 5.85
CA GLU A 66 -2.55 -6.44 7.16
C GLU A 66 -3.92 -5.82 7.44
N ALA A 67 -4.16 -4.56 7.03
CA ALA A 67 -5.47 -3.92 7.13
C ALA A 67 -6.50 -4.58 6.21
N SER A 68 -6.16 -4.87 4.95
CA SER A 68 -7.03 -5.59 4.00
C SER A 68 -7.52 -6.92 4.58
N ARG A 69 -6.62 -7.63 5.27
CA ARG A 69 -6.91 -8.89 5.97
C ARG A 69 -7.66 -8.70 7.28
N GLY A 70 -7.29 -7.67 8.05
CA GLY A 70 -7.91 -7.31 9.32
C GLY A 70 -9.26 -6.61 9.20
N VAL A 71 -9.64 -6.12 8.01
CA VAL A 71 -10.97 -5.54 7.73
C VAL A 71 -12.06 -6.61 7.72
N MET A 72 -11.71 -7.91 7.68
CA MET A 72 -12.59 -9.00 8.10
C MET A 72 -12.52 -9.29 9.62
N GLY A 73 -12.18 -8.29 10.44
CA GLY A 73 -12.05 -8.43 11.89
C GLY A 73 -12.28 -7.15 12.72
N VAL A 74 -12.46 -5.97 12.11
CA VAL A 74 -12.68 -4.72 12.85
C VAL A 74 -13.81 -3.87 12.23
N TRP A 75 -15.05 -4.31 12.47
CA TRP A 75 -16.18 -3.40 12.70
C TRP A 75 -16.38 -3.10 14.20
N SER A 76 -15.32 -3.29 15.00
CA SER A 76 -15.34 -3.14 16.45
C SER A 76 -14.25 -2.17 16.92
N ARG A 77 -14.33 -0.91 16.50
CA ARG A 77 -13.83 0.20 17.32
C ARG A 77 -14.49 1.53 16.92
N GLY A 78 -15.64 1.77 17.55
CA GLY A 78 -16.20 3.06 17.94
C GLY A 78 -15.95 4.26 17.04
N ILE A 79 -16.93 4.56 16.17
CA ILE A 79 -17.19 5.95 15.77
C ILE A 79 -17.90 6.62 16.97
N PRO A 80 -17.33 7.65 17.63
CA PRO A 80 -18.13 8.46 18.53
C PRO A 80 -19.06 9.33 17.67
N ARG A 81 -20.32 8.91 17.59
CA ARG A 81 -21.43 9.81 17.23
C ARG A 81 -21.51 10.88 18.31
N ARG A 82 -20.80 11.99 18.14
CA ARG A 82 -21.04 13.17 18.96
C ARG A 82 -21.97 14.11 18.21
N ALA A 83 -23.18 14.15 18.73
CA ALA A 83 -24.27 15.02 18.34
C ALA A 83 -23.85 16.50 18.38
N LEU A 84 -24.27 17.24 17.36
CA LEU A 84 -24.30 18.70 17.36
C LEU A 84 -25.47 19.16 18.24
N PRO A 85 -25.30 20.16 19.12
CA PRO A 85 -26.41 20.96 19.62
C PRO A 85 -26.95 21.91 18.55
#